data_AF-A0AAJ6HZ19-F1
#
_entry.id   AF-A0AAJ6HZ19-F1
#
_cell.length_a   1.000
_cell.length_b   1.000
_cell.length_c   1.000
_cell.angle_alpha   90.00
_cell.angle_beta   90.00
_cell.angle_gamma   90.00
#
_symmetry.space_group_name_H-M   'P 1'
#
loop_
_entity.id
_entity.type
_entity.pdbx_description
1 polymer ?
#
loop_
_entity_poly.entity_id
_entity_poly.type
_entity_poly.pdbx_seq_one_letter_code
_entity_poly.pdbx_strand_id
1 'polypeptide(L)'
;MLAGLRDTADLVATDPASPRCLPAVRETHRRLTDEVLPHEAAEERQLYPALAGPLGSGTATATMSRAHVEIRRQVDLLGAQLAQTADGRLRPDQVPDLLATLYGLDALLRLHLAQEEEEFFSLDPSDPQPEPR
;
A
#
# COMPACT_ATOMS: atom_id res chain seq x y z
N MET A 1 1.78 9.67 -3.57
CA MET A 1 1.57 9.35 -2.14
C MET A 1 2.57 8.31 -1.56
N LEU A 2 3.32 7.57 -2.39
CA LEU A 2 4.14 6.40 -1.97
C LEU A 2 5.67 6.60 -1.90
N ALA A 3 6.16 7.84 -2.11
CA ALA A 3 7.59 8.10 -2.08
C ALA A 3 8.19 7.72 -0.72
N GLY A 4 9.29 6.97 -0.74
CA GLY A 4 10.12 6.67 0.44
C GLY A 4 10.02 5.26 1.01
N LEU A 5 9.07 4.42 0.58
CA LEU A 5 8.92 3.07 1.15
C LEU A 5 10.07 2.14 0.72
N ARG A 6 10.39 2.13 -0.58
CA ARG A 6 11.62 1.51 -1.11
C ARG A 6 12.89 2.12 -0.52
N ASP A 7 12.96 3.44 -0.37
CA ASP A 7 14.13 4.10 0.21
C ASP A 7 14.36 3.66 1.67
N THR A 8 13.27 3.44 2.42
CA THR A 8 13.31 2.90 3.79
C THR A 8 13.80 1.45 3.78
N ALA A 9 13.32 0.62 2.85
CA ALA A 9 13.81 -0.74 2.68
C ALA A 9 15.31 -0.77 2.33
N ASP A 10 15.74 0.08 1.40
CA ASP A 10 17.13 0.20 0.97
C ASP A 10 18.03 0.68 2.12
N LEU A 11 17.56 1.62 2.95
CA LEU A 11 18.25 2.03 4.17
C LEU A 11 18.44 0.86 5.14
N VAL A 12 17.39 0.07 5.39
CA VAL A 12 17.46 -1.12 6.26
C VAL A 12 18.39 -2.19 5.67
N ALA A 13 18.41 -2.34 4.35
CA ALA A 13 19.25 -3.34 3.68
C ALA A 13 20.73 -2.96 3.70
N THR A 14 21.04 -1.67 3.57
CA THR A 14 22.41 -1.17 3.43
C THR A 14 23.08 -0.83 4.76
N ASP A 15 22.32 -0.30 5.72
CA ASP A 15 22.83 0.12 7.04
C ASP A 15 21.79 -0.16 8.14
N PRO A 16 21.46 -1.42 8.46
CA PRO A 16 20.44 -1.76 9.46
C PRO A 16 20.75 -1.21 10.86
N ALA A 17 22.02 -0.92 11.17
CA ALA A 17 22.47 -0.34 12.43
C ALA A 17 22.33 1.18 12.49
N SER A 18 21.95 1.83 11.37
CA SER A 18 21.78 3.28 11.31
C SER A 18 20.79 3.76 12.37
N PRO A 19 21.07 4.83 13.12
CA PRO A 19 20.09 5.43 14.02
C PRO A 19 18.86 5.98 13.26
N ARG A 20 18.95 6.11 11.93
CA ARG A 20 17.87 6.54 11.05
C ARG A 20 16.90 5.41 10.66
N CYS A 21 17.30 4.14 10.77
CA CYS A 21 16.50 3.02 10.29
C CYS A 21 15.14 2.93 10.97
N LEU A 22 15.12 2.77 12.30
CA LEU A 22 13.85 2.66 13.03
C LEU A 22 12.95 3.89 12.91
N PRO A 23 13.46 5.12 13.00
CA PRO A 23 12.66 6.31 12.69
C PRO A 23 12.05 6.27 11.29
N ALA A 24 12.79 5.89 10.25
CA ALA A 24 12.28 5.82 8.88
C ALA A 24 11.19 4.75 8.72
N VAL A 25 11.37 3.57 9.32
CA VAL A 25 10.36 2.50 9.30
C VAL A 25 9.10 2.91 10.07
N ARG A 26 9.24 3.58 11.22
CA ARG A 26 8.10 4.10 12.00
C ARG A 26 7.33 5.17 11.24
N GLU A 27 8.04 6.09 10.60
CA GLU A 27 7.42 7.14 9.79
C GLU A 27 6.68 6.55 8.59
N THR A 28 7.26 5.53 7.94
CA THR A 28 6.61 4.77 6.88
C THR A 28 5.32 4.11 7.38
N HIS A 29 5.38 3.38 8.49
CA HIS A 29 4.19 2.77 9.10
C HIS A 29 3.12 3.80 9.48
N ARG A 30 3.54 4.96 10.02
CA ARG A 30 2.63 6.05 10.37
C ARG A 30 1.90 6.58 9.14
N ARG A 31 2.60 6.88 8.04
CA ARG A 31 1.98 7.33 6.78
C ARG A 31 1.01 6.30 6.20
N LEU A 32 1.38 5.02 6.24
CA LEU A 32 0.48 3.94 5.83
C LEU A 32 -0.81 3.93 6.66
N THR A 33 -0.69 4.09 7.98
CA THR A 33 -1.83 4.04 8.92
C THR A 33 -2.70 5.29 8.88
N ASP A 34 -2.09 6.46 8.72
CA ASP A 34 -2.75 7.76 8.84
C ASP A 34 -3.29 8.27 7.50
N GLU A 35 -2.72 7.84 6.37
CA GLU A 35 -3.06 8.34 5.04
C GLU A 35 -3.62 7.25 4.12
N VAL A 36 -2.85 6.16 3.91
CA VAL A 36 -3.20 5.12 2.92
C VAL A 36 -4.42 4.32 3.37
N LEU A 37 -4.38 3.73 4.57
CA LEU A 37 -5.46 2.88 5.06
C LEU A 37 -6.80 3.63 5.22
N PRO A 38 -6.84 4.90 5.66
CA PRO A 38 -8.08 5.69 5.68
C PRO A 38 -8.61 6.02 4.29
N HIS A 39 -7.73 6.28 3.32
CA HIS A 39 -8.10 6.52 1.93
C HIS A 39 -8.77 5.28 1.31
N GLU A 40 -8.11 4.11 1.35
CA GLU A 40 -8.67 2.84 0.84
C GLU A 40 -10.04 2.53 1.48
N ALA A 41 -10.16 2.73 2.80
CA ALA A 41 -11.41 2.51 3.51
C ALA A 41 -12.51 3.52 3.11
N ALA A 42 -12.16 4.73 2.66
CA ALA A 42 -13.12 5.67 2.12
C ALA A 42 -13.63 5.23 0.74
N GLU A 43 -12.75 4.71 -0.11
CA GLU A 43 -13.14 4.17 -1.42
C GLU A 43 -14.13 3.01 -1.29
N GLU A 44 -13.81 2.03 -0.45
CA GLU A 44 -14.64 0.85 -0.19
C GLU A 44 -16.04 1.20 0.34
N ARG A 45 -16.13 2.25 1.17
CA ARG A 45 -17.40 2.65 1.81
C ARG A 45 -18.22 3.64 0.99
N GLN A 46 -17.60 4.37 0.07
CA GLN A 46 -18.22 5.53 -0.58
C GLN A 46 -18.13 5.43 -2.11
N LEU A 47 -16.92 5.29 -2.64
CA LEU A 47 -16.67 5.33 -4.09
C LEU A 47 -17.18 4.06 -4.78
N TYR A 48 -16.73 2.88 -4.36
CA TYR A 48 -17.08 1.62 -5.02
C TYR A 48 -18.59 1.33 -5.01
N PRO A 49 -19.34 1.56 -3.91
CA PRO A 49 -20.79 1.44 -3.93
C PRO A 49 -21.49 2.38 -4.93
N ALA A 50 -20.95 3.60 -5.13
CA ALA A 50 -21.50 4.55 -6.09
C ALA A 50 -21.23 4.13 -7.56
N LEU A 51 -20.11 3.45 -7.81
CA LEU A 51 -19.72 2.93 -9.12
C LEU A 51 -20.43 1.61 -9.50
N ALA A 52 -20.91 0.84 -8.52
CA ALA A 52 -21.61 -0.42 -8.74
C ALA A 52 -22.94 -0.27 -9.52
N GLY A 53 -23.56 0.92 -9.49
CA GLY A 53 -24.76 1.23 -10.27
C GLY A 53 -24.47 1.34 -11.78
N PRO A 54 -23.60 2.27 -12.21
CA PRO A 54 -23.28 2.48 -13.63
C PRO A 54 -22.56 1.32 -14.34
N LEU A 55 -21.75 0.52 -13.63
CA LEU A 55 -20.85 -0.48 -14.24
C LEU A 55 -21.38 -1.92 -14.27
N GLY A 56 -22.57 -2.17 -13.72
CA GLY A 56 -23.31 -3.41 -13.96
C GLY A 56 -22.74 -4.70 -13.36
N SER A 57 -21.72 -4.67 -12.49
CA SER A 57 -21.42 -5.81 -11.60
C SER A 57 -20.45 -5.44 -10.47
N GLY A 58 -20.73 -5.89 -9.25
CA GLY A 58 -19.82 -5.77 -8.09
C GLY A 58 -18.50 -6.52 -8.23
N THR A 59 -18.25 -7.18 -9.36
CA THR A 59 -16.96 -7.78 -9.71
C THR A 59 -15.96 -6.76 -10.25
N ALA A 60 -16.40 -5.58 -10.71
CA ALA A 60 -15.52 -4.55 -11.26
C ALA A 60 -14.49 -4.06 -10.22
N THR A 61 -14.92 -3.81 -8.98
CA THR A 61 -14.04 -3.31 -7.90
C THR A 61 -13.49 -4.44 -7.00
N ALA A 62 -13.87 -5.70 -7.24
CA ALA A 62 -13.51 -6.81 -6.36
C ALA A 62 -11.99 -7.06 -6.30
N THR A 63 -11.27 -6.82 -7.41
CA THR A 63 -9.81 -6.90 -7.45
C THR A 63 -9.17 -5.83 -6.58
N MET A 64 -9.64 -4.59 -6.66
CA MET A 64 -9.15 -3.47 -5.83
C MET A 64 -9.46 -3.69 -4.35
N SER A 65 -10.68 -4.10 -4.00
CA SER A 65 -11.02 -4.45 -2.62
C SER A 65 -10.12 -5.56 -2.07
N ARG A 66 -9.74 -6.53 -2.92
CA ARG A 66 -8.80 -7.59 -2.50
C ARG A 66 -7.39 -7.04 -2.26
N ALA A 67 -6.94 -6.07 -3.06
CA ALA A 67 -5.67 -5.39 -2.86
C ALA A 67 -5.65 -4.61 -1.55
N HIS A 68 -6.69 -3.83 -1.23
CA HIS A 68 -6.83 -3.10 0.05
C HIS A 68 -6.73 -4.02 1.26
N VAL A 69 -7.39 -5.20 1.21
CA VAL A 69 -7.29 -6.21 2.28
C VAL A 69 -5.84 -6.68 2.48
N GLU A 70 -5.11 -6.91 1.40
CA GLU A 70 -3.72 -7.38 1.49
C GLU A 70 -2.77 -6.28 1.96
N ILE A 71 -2.96 -5.03 1.50
CA ILE A 71 -2.22 -3.86 1.97
C ILE A 71 -2.41 -3.71 3.47
N ARG A 72 -3.65 -3.70 3.97
CA ARG A 72 -3.95 -3.68 5.41
C ARG A 72 -3.24 -4.79 6.17
N ARG A 73 -3.32 -6.03 5.67
CA ARG A 73 -2.65 -7.19 6.31
C ARG A 73 -1.15 -6.98 6.44
N GLN A 74 -0.49 -6.44 5.42
CA GLN A 74 0.94 -6.17 5.46
C GLN A 74 1.31 -4.95 6.32
N VAL A 75 0.47 -3.91 6.37
CA VAL A 75 0.65 -2.78 7.28
C VAL A 75 0.55 -3.25 8.74
N ASP A 76 -0.44 -4.09 9.07
CA ASP A 76 -0.60 -4.66 10.40
C ASP A 76 0.61 -5.54 10.78
N LEU A 77 1.15 -6.32 9.84
CA LEU A 77 2.37 -7.10 10.04
C LEU A 77 3.58 -6.19 10.33
N LEU A 78 3.74 -5.10 9.58
CA LEU A 78 4.80 -4.11 9.81
C LEU A 78 4.68 -3.50 11.21
N GLY A 79 3.47 -3.17 11.65
CA GLY A 79 3.19 -2.70 13.00
C GLY A 79 3.58 -3.72 14.08
N ALA A 80 3.26 -5.00 13.86
CA ALA A 80 3.66 -6.08 14.76
C ALA A 80 5.17 -6.31 14.81
N GLN A 81 5.88 -6.16 13.68
CA GLN A 81 7.35 -6.21 13.63
C GLN A 81 7.96 -5.03 14.40
N LEU A 82 7.43 -3.81 14.22
CA LEU A 82 7.87 -2.62 14.95
C LEU A 82 7.67 -2.75 16.48
N ALA A 83 6.56 -3.36 16.91
CA ALA A 83 6.29 -3.61 18.32
C ALA A 83 7.32 -4.57 18.96
N GLN A 84 7.88 -5.49 18.18
CA GLN A 84 8.95 -6.41 18.61
C GLN A 84 10.32 -5.72 18.71
N THR A 85 10.44 -4.48 18.24
CA THR A 85 11.68 -3.68 18.29
C THR A 85 11.60 -2.58 19.37
N ALA A 86 10.94 -2.87 20.49
CA ALA A 86 10.69 -1.91 21.57
C ALA A 86 11.97 -1.44 22.30
N ASP A 87 13.08 -2.19 22.20
CA ASP A 87 14.38 -1.82 22.76
C ASP A 87 15.14 -0.76 21.94
N GLY A 88 14.55 -0.29 20.84
CA GLY A 88 15.04 0.85 20.06
C GLY A 88 16.18 0.51 19.09
N ARG A 89 16.43 -0.78 18.82
CA ARG A 89 17.45 -1.24 17.86
C ARG A 89 16.96 -2.41 17.01
N LEU A 90 17.18 -2.35 15.70
CA LEU A 90 16.89 -3.51 14.85
C LEU A 90 17.88 -4.63 15.16
N ARG A 91 17.35 -5.79 15.54
CA ARG A 91 18.17 -6.99 15.75
C ARG A 91 18.50 -7.61 14.38
N PRO A 92 19.70 -8.16 14.17
CA PRO A 92 20.10 -8.74 12.88
C PRO A 92 19.14 -9.81 12.34
N ASP A 93 18.50 -10.59 13.23
CA ASP A 93 17.53 -11.62 12.88
C ASP A 93 16.14 -11.07 12.50
N GLN A 94 15.83 -9.81 12.81
CA GLN A 94 14.59 -9.14 12.39
C GLN A 94 14.69 -8.56 10.97
N VAL A 95 15.91 -8.30 10.50
CA VAL A 95 16.16 -7.59 9.23
C VAL A 95 15.55 -8.30 8.02
N PRO A 96 15.71 -9.62 7.81
CA PRO A 96 15.17 -10.28 6.62
C PRO A 96 13.64 -10.17 6.51
N ASP A 97 12.91 -10.42 7.61
CA ASP A 97 11.46 -10.37 7.63
C ASP A 97 10.92 -8.94 7.46
N LEU A 98 11.62 -7.96 8.04
CA LEU A 98 11.29 -6.56 7.86
C LEU A 98 11.50 -6.12 6.39
N LEU A 99 12.60 -6.52 5.77
CA LEU A 99 12.86 -6.23 4.36
C LEU A 99 11.83 -6.88 3.43
N ALA A 100 11.46 -8.14 3.70
CA ALA A 100 10.41 -8.83 2.94
C ALA A 100 9.07 -8.08 3.01
N THR A 101 8.74 -7.54 4.19
CA THR A 101 7.52 -6.77 4.40
C THR A 101 7.57 -5.41 3.71
N LEU A 102 8.69 -4.68 3.82
CA LEU A 102 8.86 -3.36 3.19
C LEU A 102 8.88 -3.45 1.66
N TYR A 103 9.69 -4.34 1.06
CA TYR A 103 9.69 -4.49 -0.40
C TYR A 103 8.37 -5.07 -0.92
N GLY A 104 7.72 -5.95 -0.16
CA GLY A 104 6.38 -6.46 -0.48
C GLY A 104 5.35 -5.34 -0.54
N LEU A 105 5.31 -4.47 0.46
CA LEU A 105 4.43 -3.29 0.49
C LEU A 105 4.73 -2.33 -0.67
N ASP A 106 5.99 -2.09 -1.02
CA ASP A 106 6.36 -1.21 -2.16
C ASP A 106 5.82 -1.78 -3.47
N ALA A 107 5.98 -3.09 -3.69
CA ALA A 107 5.49 -3.75 -4.89
C ALA A 107 3.96 -3.75 -4.95
N LEU A 108 3.27 -4.07 -3.86
CA LEU A 108 1.81 -4.09 -3.81
C LEU A 108 1.21 -2.70 -4.02
N LEU A 109 1.74 -1.67 -3.36
CA LEU A 109 1.22 -0.32 -3.47
C LEU A 109 1.45 0.28 -4.86
N ARG A 110 2.57 -0.04 -5.51
CA ARG A 110 2.81 0.35 -6.92
C ARG A 110 1.82 -0.31 -7.87
N LEU A 111 1.58 -1.60 -7.69
CA LEU A 111 0.59 -2.32 -8.49
C LEU A 111 -0.81 -1.75 -8.27
N HIS A 112 -1.19 -1.54 -7.01
CA HIS A 112 -2.48 -0.97 -6.65
C HIS A 112 -2.70 0.41 -7.29
N LEU A 113 -1.71 1.31 -7.21
CA LEU A 113 -1.79 2.63 -7.83
C LEU A 113 -1.92 2.54 -9.36
N ALA A 114 -1.18 1.63 -10.01
CA ALA A 114 -1.32 1.43 -11.46
C ALA A 114 -2.72 0.94 -11.85
N GLN A 115 -3.33 0.07 -11.03
CA GLN A 115 -4.71 -0.39 -11.23
C GLN A 115 -5.72 0.74 -10.99
N GLU A 116 -5.50 1.58 -9.98
CA GLU A 116 -6.33 2.76 -9.69
C GLU A 116 -6.31 3.76 -10.85
N GLU A 117 -5.13 4.02 -11.44
CA GLU A 117 -4.99 4.88 -12.62
C GLU A 117 -5.77 4.30 -13.82
N GLU A 118 -5.67 3.00 -14.09
CA GLU A 118 -6.42 2.33 -15.17
C GLU A 118 -7.95 2.40 -14.98
N GLU A 119 -8.42 2.22 -13.74
CA GLU A 119 -9.84 2.37 -13.40
C GLU A 119 -10.31 3.81 -13.58
N PHE A 120 -9.52 4.80 -13.15
CA PHE A 120 -9.86 6.21 -13.33
C PHE A 120 -9.99 6.59 -14.80
N PHE A 121 -9.07 6.12 -15.67
CA PHE A 121 -9.17 6.32 -17.12
C PHE A 121 -10.41 5.65 -17.72
N SER A 122 -10.73 4.42 -17.28
CA SER A 122 -11.88 3.68 -17.79
C SER A 122 -13.23 4.29 -17.40
N LEU A 123 -13.26 5.10 -16.33
CA LEU A 123 -14.46 5.72 -15.80
C LEU A 123 -14.65 7.18 -16.23
N ASP A 124 -13.68 7.79 -16.92
CA ASP A 124 -13.80 9.14 -17.47
C ASP A 124 -14.66 9.11 -18.76
N PRO A 125 -15.90 9.64 -18.74
CA PRO A 125 -16.77 9.67 -19.92
C PRO A 125 -16.27 10.62 -21.03
N SER A 126 -15.18 11.34 -20.79
CA SER A 126 -14.53 12.25 -21.75
C SER A 126 -13.59 11.54 -22.73
N ASP A 127 -13.21 10.28 -22.46
CA ASP A 127 -12.27 9.53 -23.29
C ASP A 127 -13.05 8.75 -24.37
N PRO A 128 -12.87 9.06 -25.68
CA PRO A 128 -13.62 8.38 -26.73
C PRO A 128 -13.31 6.88 -26.72
N GLN A 129 -14.35 6.08 -26.43
CA GLN A 129 -14.30 4.63 -26.57
C GLN A 129 -13.84 4.30 -28.01
N PRO A 130 -12.84 3.42 -28.19
CA PRO A 130 -12.42 3.03 -29.53
C PRO A 130 -13.60 2.35 -30.24
N GLU A 131 -13.95 2.83 -31.43
CA GLU A 131 -15.05 2.26 -32.21
C GLU A 131 -14.79 0.77 -32.50
N PRO A 132 -15.81 -0.09 -32.34
CA PRO A 132 -15.68 -1.50 -32.66
C PRO A 132 -15.46 -1.67 -34.17
N ARG A 133 -14.42 -2.42 -34.53
CA ARG A 133 -14.05 -2.76 -35.91
C ARG A 133 -14.92 -3.86 -36.51
#